data_AF-A0A383TIR4-F1
#
_entry.id   AF-A0A383TIR4-F1
#
_cell.length_a   1.000
_cell.length_b   1.000
_cell.length_c   1.000
_cell.angle_alpha   90.00
_cell.angle_beta   90.00
_cell.angle_gamma   90.00
#
_symmetry.space_group_name_H-M   'P 1'
#
loop_
_entity.id
_entity.type
_entity.pdbx_description
1 polymer ?
#
loop_
_entity_poly.entity_id
_entity_poly.type
_entity_poly.pdbx_seq_one_letter_code
_entity_poly.pdbx_strand_id
1 'polypeptide(L)'
;MTIDLSDIIDNADSAVALDWYKDNNGEYTQIGSLIHDLKYFYIHNIQNPSFIGRIDDLAIAFKKYIDQFERDNPNFHITVIAPIPSYNPQTKSNPSGSPKIMYLVTERLATMLQRPFTLDLAEKVTDKQAKTNSLLSEDIQARVFPEQWRNATILVIDDLFGTGSSASLTLKAIKEKNPRVKLVFVTATKNKFGGLGHTVEGKLSSKIPKLSINNNQYLSIDFTHNNSAEHVSIFEGTDVFDALKEIDTGATINFQVKKGSNGYWHISQINNIK
;
A
#
# COMPACT_ATOMS: atom_id res chain seq x y z
N MET A 1 -6.71 -3.01 -17.09
CA MET A 1 -6.86 -1.55 -16.95
C MET A 1 -6.00 -1.15 -15.77
N THR A 2 -5.05 -0.23 -15.94
CA THR A 2 -4.22 0.27 -14.83
C THR A 2 -4.95 1.36 -14.07
N ILE A 3 -4.60 1.55 -12.80
CA ILE A 3 -5.14 2.59 -11.93
C ILE A 3 -4.05 3.62 -11.69
N ASP A 4 -4.32 4.88 -12.00
CA ASP A 4 -3.40 5.98 -11.73
C ASP A 4 -3.29 6.25 -10.22
N LEU A 5 -2.07 6.41 -9.73
CA LEU A 5 -1.75 6.72 -8.33
C LEU A 5 -1.00 8.04 -8.18
N SER A 6 -0.84 8.81 -9.26
CA SER A 6 -0.02 10.03 -9.28
C SER A 6 -0.53 11.10 -8.30
N ASP A 7 -1.85 11.16 -8.05
CA ASP A 7 -2.45 12.05 -7.04
C ASP A 7 -2.22 11.60 -5.58
N ILE A 8 -1.65 10.41 -5.38
CA ILE A 8 -1.43 9.81 -4.05
C ILE A 8 0.08 9.68 -3.75
N ILE A 9 0.92 9.59 -4.79
CA ILE A 9 2.35 9.32 -4.68
C ILE A 9 3.16 10.47 -5.27
N ASP A 10 3.57 11.39 -4.39
CA ASP A 10 4.23 12.65 -4.79
C ASP A 10 5.70 12.49 -5.21
N ASN A 11 6.39 11.44 -4.77
CA ASN A 11 7.84 11.26 -4.96
C ASN A 11 8.17 10.31 -6.13
N ALA A 12 7.20 10.01 -6.98
CA ALA A 12 7.40 9.24 -8.20
C ALA A 12 7.16 10.12 -9.44
N ASP A 13 7.92 9.86 -10.49
CA ASP A 13 7.73 10.48 -11.80
C ASP A 13 6.56 9.82 -12.58
N SER A 14 6.18 8.60 -12.18
CA SER A 14 4.98 7.89 -12.61
C SER A 14 4.58 6.89 -11.52
N ALA A 15 3.29 6.79 -11.20
CA ALA A 15 2.80 5.88 -10.17
C ALA A 15 1.49 5.20 -10.61
N VAL A 16 1.47 3.86 -10.65
CA VAL A 16 0.28 3.10 -11.03
C VAL A 16 0.09 1.81 -10.23
N ALA A 17 -1.15 1.31 -10.22
CA ALA A 17 -1.46 -0.08 -9.93
C ALA A 17 -1.86 -0.84 -11.19
N LEU A 18 -1.41 -2.09 -11.33
CA LEU A 18 -1.76 -2.91 -12.50
C LEU A 18 -3.24 -3.30 -12.52
N ASP A 19 -3.82 -3.57 -11.35
CA ASP A 19 -5.22 -3.95 -11.20
C ASP A 19 -5.75 -3.66 -9.78
N TRP A 20 -7.05 -3.83 -9.56
CA TRP A 20 -7.63 -3.90 -8.22
C TRP A 20 -7.28 -5.25 -7.56
N TYR A 21 -7.14 -5.27 -6.24
CA TYR A 21 -6.95 -6.53 -5.50
C TYR A 21 -8.22 -7.39 -5.51
N LYS A 22 -9.38 -6.74 -5.41
CA LYS A 22 -10.71 -7.35 -5.52
C LYS A 22 -11.60 -6.50 -6.41
N ASP A 23 -12.51 -7.14 -7.11
CA ASP A 23 -13.51 -6.48 -7.94
C ASP A 23 -14.65 -5.86 -7.10
N ASN A 24 -15.70 -5.37 -7.78
CA ASN A 24 -16.84 -4.75 -7.13
C ASN A 24 -17.72 -5.72 -6.35
N ASN A 25 -17.62 -7.02 -6.64
CA ASN A 25 -18.37 -8.08 -5.96
C ASN A 25 -17.59 -8.65 -4.77
N GLY A 26 -16.36 -8.19 -4.54
CA GLY A 26 -15.48 -8.67 -3.48
C GLY A 26 -14.69 -9.93 -3.83
N GLU A 27 -14.76 -10.37 -5.09
CA GLU A 27 -13.99 -11.48 -5.64
C GLU A 27 -12.58 -11.01 -6.01
N TYR A 28 -11.60 -11.92 -5.95
CA TYR A 28 -10.25 -11.59 -6.37
C TYR A 28 -10.19 -11.40 -7.89
N THR A 29 -9.55 -10.32 -8.33
CA THR A 29 -9.18 -10.18 -9.74
C THR A 29 -8.12 -11.22 -10.12
N GLN A 30 -7.76 -11.31 -11.40
CA GLN A 30 -6.71 -12.25 -11.82
C GLN A 30 -5.38 -11.96 -11.11
N ILE A 31 -4.93 -10.69 -11.08
CA ILE A 31 -3.70 -10.31 -10.38
C ILE A 31 -3.90 -10.38 -8.85
N GLY A 32 -5.09 -10.02 -8.35
CA GLY A 32 -5.46 -10.16 -6.95
C GLY A 32 -5.33 -11.58 -6.43
N SER A 33 -5.79 -12.56 -7.22
CA SER A 33 -5.70 -13.98 -6.91
C SER A 33 -4.25 -14.47 -6.92
N LEU A 34 -3.43 -14.05 -7.88
CA LEU A 34 -1.99 -14.34 -7.90
C LEU A 34 -1.29 -13.83 -6.63
N ILE A 35 -1.55 -12.58 -6.23
CA ILE A 35 -0.98 -12.00 -5.01
C ILE A 35 -1.47 -12.75 -3.77
N HIS A 36 -2.76 -13.09 -3.70
CA HIS A 36 -3.33 -13.85 -2.60
C HIS A 36 -2.67 -15.23 -2.46
N ASP A 37 -2.61 -15.99 -3.56
CA ASP A 37 -2.00 -17.33 -3.61
C ASP A 37 -0.54 -17.28 -3.16
N LEU A 38 0.25 -16.35 -3.71
CA LEU A 38 1.66 -16.20 -3.36
C LEU A 38 1.83 -15.89 -1.87
N LYS A 39 1.01 -14.98 -1.31
CA LYS A 39 1.10 -14.54 0.09
C LYS A 39 0.61 -15.55 1.11
N TYR A 40 -0.45 -16.28 0.81
CA TYR A 40 -1.14 -17.07 1.83
C TYR A 40 -1.05 -18.58 1.60
N PHE A 41 -0.87 -19.03 0.36
CA PHE A 41 -0.76 -20.47 0.06
C PHE A 41 0.69 -20.92 -0.10
N TYR A 42 1.54 -20.11 -0.73
CA TYR A 42 2.89 -20.55 -1.08
C TYR A 42 4.02 -19.98 -0.22
N ILE A 43 3.81 -18.89 0.53
CA ILE A 43 4.92 -18.26 1.27
C ILE A 43 5.61 -19.20 2.27
N HIS A 44 4.88 -20.19 2.79
CA HIS A 44 5.40 -21.24 3.70
C HIS A 44 5.78 -22.54 2.97
N ASN A 45 5.59 -22.61 1.65
CA ASN A 45 5.88 -23.76 0.81
C ASN A 45 6.51 -23.33 -0.53
N ILE A 46 7.58 -22.55 -0.44
CA ILE A 46 8.28 -21.97 -1.60
C ILE A 46 8.94 -23.03 -2.50
N GLN A 47 9.05 -24.27 -2.04
CA GLN A 47 9.58 -25.40 -2.81
C GLN A 47 8.53 -26.02 -3.75
N ASN A 48 7.26 -25.61 -3.63
CA ASN A 48 6.21 -26.08 -4.52
C ASN A 48 6.51 -25.66 -5.98
N PRO A 49 6.53 -26.57 -6.95
CA PRO A 49 6.78 -26.21 -8.35
C PRO A 49 5.82 -25.16 -8.91
N SER A 50 4.57 -25.14 -8.43
CA SER A 50 3.57 -24.13 -8.81
C SER A 50 3.91 -22.73 -8.29
N PHE A 51 4.71 -22.61 -7.22
CA PHE A 51 5.14 -21.31 -6.70
C PHE A 51 5.94 -20.51 -7.73
N ILE A 52 6.91 -21.16 -8.39
CA ILE A 52 7.72 -20.51 -9.42
C ILE A 52 6.86 -20.08 -10.61
N GLY A 53 5.91 -20.91 -11.03
CA GLY A 53 4.95 -20.54 -12.07
C GLY A 53 4.13 -19.30 -11.70
N ARG A 54 3.71 -19.16 -10.44
CA ARG A 54 2.99 -17.97 -9.96
C ARG A 54 3.87 -16.72 -9.90
N ILE A 55 5.15 -16.85 -9.54
CA ILE A 55 6.12 -15.75 -9.61
C ILE A 55 6.30 -15.29 -11.07
N ASP A 56 6.38 -16.25 -12.00
CA ASP A 56 6.48 -15.98 -13.43
C ASP A 56 5.25 -15.25 -13.97
N ASP A 57 4.05 -15.72 -13.62
CA ASP A 57 2.79 -15.08 -14.02
C ASP A 57 2.73 -13.60 -13.59
N LEU A 58 3.15 -13.33 -12.35
CA LEU A 58 3.17 -11.97 -11.81
C LEU A 58 4.25 -11.11 -12.49
N ALA A 59 5.47 -11.64 -12.68
CA ALA A 59 6.52 -10.95 -13.42
C ALA A 59 6.10 -10.65 -14.87
N ILE A 60 5.38 -11.55 -15.53
CA ILE A 60 4.81 -11.34 -16.87
C ILE A 60 3.80 -10.19 -16.85
N ALA A 61 2.95 -10.07 -15.83
CA ALA A 61 2.01 -8.96 -15.70
C ALA A 61 2.73 -7.61 -15.60
N PHE A 62 3.76 -7.52 -14.76
CA PHE A 62 4.62 -6.32 -14.69
C PHE A 62 5.31 -6.04 -16.03
N LYS A 63 5.90 -7.06 -16.66
CA LYS A 63 6.60 -6.92 -17.94
C LYS A 63 5.68 -6.36 -19.03
N LYS A 64 4.47 -6.90 -19.16
CA LYS A 64 3.48 -6.41 -20.15
C LYS A 64 3.19 -4.92 -19.97
N TYR A 65 3.04 -4.48 -18.72
CA TYR A 65 2.87 -3.06 -18.42
C TYR A 65 4.12 -2.25 -18.77
N ILE A 66 5.31 -2.69 -18.37
CA ILE A 66 6.57 -1.99 -18.63
C ILE A 66 6.84 -1.83 -20.13
N ASP A 67 6.66 -2.90 -20.90
CA ASP A 67 6.82 -2.88 -22.36
C ASP A 67 5.87 -1.84 -22.99
N GLN A 68 4.63 -1.73 -22.49
CA GLN A 68 3.67 -0.73 -22.97
C GLN A 68 4.07 0.69 -22.51
N PHE A 69 4.41 0.84 -21.23
CA PHE A 69 4.76 2.13 -20.63
C PHE A 69 5.97 2.76 -21.33
N GLU A 70 7.03 2.00 -21.61
CA GLU A 70 8.22 2.52 -22.30
C GLU A 70 7.98 2.82 -23.78
N ARG A 71 7.07 2.07 -24.44
CA ARG A 71 6.63 2.41 -25.81
C ARG A 71 5.91 3.76 -25.83
N ASP A 72 5.03 3.98 -24.87
CA ASP A 72 4.23 5.21 -24.78
C ASP A 72 5.04 6.39 -24.21
N ASN A 73 6.11 6.11 -23.46
CA ASN A 73 6.93 7.10 -22.75
C ASN A 73 8.43 6.85 -23.04
N PRO A 74 8.93 7.17 -24.24
CA PRO A 74 10.30 6.85 -24.66
C PRO A 74 11.39 7.50 -23.79
N ASN A 75 11.05 8.55 -23.04
CA ASN A 75 11.97 9.23 -22.11
C ASN A 75 12.09 8.55 -20.73
N PHE A 76 11.36 7.46 -20.51
CA PHE A 76 11.29 6.69 -19.27
C PHE A 76 11.79 5.25 -19.47
N HIS A 77 12.93 5.09 -20.14
CA HIS A 77 13.60 3.80 -20.21
C HIS A 77 14.08 3.37 -18.81
N ILE A 78 13.49 2.32 -18.27
CA ILE A 78 13.80 1.75 -16.96
C ILE A 78 15.16 1.07 -17.05
N THR A 79 16.08 1.52 -16.20
CA THR A 79 17.47 1.07 -16.17
C THR A 79 17.76 0.09 -15.04
N VAL A 80 17.00 0.15 -13.94
CA VAL A 80 17.19 -0.68 -12.75
C VAL A 80 15.82 -1.03 -12.17
N ILE A 81 15.69 -2.23 -11.60
CA ILE A 81 14.46 -2.70 -10.94
C ILE A 81 14.74 -2.93 -9.46
N ALA A 82 13.82 -2.51 -8.59
CA ALA A 82 13.90 -2.72 -7.15
C ALA A 82 12.51 -2.99 -6.55
N PRO A 83 12.41 -3.80 -5.47
CA PRO A 83 11.18 -3.91 -4.71
C PRO A 83 11.05 -2.75 -3.70
N ILE A 84 9.84 -2.48 -3.24
CA ILE A 84 9.62 -1.79 -1.96
C ILE A 84 10.26 -2.62 -0.83
N PRO A 85 11.03 -1.99 0.07
CA PRO A 85 11.78 -2.72 1.08
C PRO A 85 10.85 -3.41 2.08
N SER A 86 11.20 -4.64 2.40
CA SER A 86 10.57 -5.42 3.45
C SER A 86 11.52 -5.62 4.62
N TYR A 87 10.98 -5.80 5.82
CA TYR A 87 11.79 -6.11 7.00
C TYR A 87 12.37 -7.53 6.89
N ASN A 88 13.67 -7.66 7.20
CA ASN A 88 14.45 -8.90 7.21
C ASN A 88 14.16 -9.81 6.00
N PRO A 89 14.38 -9.35 4.75
CA PRO A 89 14.09 -10.14 3.56
C PRO A 89 15.15 -11.23 3.39
N GLN A 90 14.72 -12.41 2.94
CA GLN A 90 15.63 -13.47 2.53
C GLN A 90 16.32 -13.06 1.23
N THR A 91 17.65 -13.03 1.23
CA THR A 91 18.47 -12.73 0.05
C THR A 91 19.71 -13.62 0.06
N LYS A 92 20.54 -13.57 -1.00
CA LYS A 92 21.85 -14.24 -1.00
C LYS A 92 22.77 -13.79 0.14
N SER A 93 22.70 -12.51 0.52
CA SER A 93 23.47 -11.93 1.62
C SER A 93 22.81 -12.10 3.00
N ASN A 94 21.52 -12.45 3.04
CA ASN A 94 20.76 -12.73 4.26
C ASN A 94 19.94 -14.03 4.11
N PRO A 95 20.59 -15.20 4.13
CA PRO A 95 19.90 -16.48 3.90
C PRO A 95 18.92 -16.86 5.01
N SER A 96 19.11 -16.33 6.23
CA SER A 96 18.21 -16.49 7.39
C SER A 96 17.00 -15.55 7.39
N GLY A 97 16.91 -14.65 6.41
CA GLY A 97 15.78 -13.73 6.28
C GLY A 97 14.47 -14.46 5.96
N SER A 98 13.37 -13.73 6.03
CA SER A 98 12.05 -14.22 5.66
C SER A 98 11.82 -14.11 4.15
N PRO A 99 11.30 -15.15 3.47
CA PRO A 99 10.95 -15.06 2.05
C PRO A 99 10.03 -13.85 1.79
N LYS A 100 10.33 -13.07 0.75
CA LYS A 100 9.50 -11.95 0.30
C LYS A 100 9.21 -12.09 -1.18
N ILE A 101 7.93 -12.17 -1.53
CA ILE A 101 7.47 -12.40 -2.92
C ILE A 101 8.01 -11.35 -3.86
N MET A 102 7.92 -10.06 -3.50
CA MET A 102 8.38 -8.98 -4.39
C MET A 102 9.88 -8.99 -4.65
N TYR A 103 10.69 -9.60 -3.77
CA TYR A 103 12.12 -9.76 -4.02
C TYR A 103 12.34 -10.80 -5.12
N LEU A 104 11.64 -11.94 -5.05
CA LEU A 104 11.69 -12.97 -6.08
C LEU A 104 11.12 -12.49 -7.42
N VAL A 105 10.00 -11.75 -7.40
CA VAL A 105 9.40 -11.14 -8.59
C VAL A 105 10.37 -10.12 -9.22
N THR A 106 11.07 -9.31 -8.41
CA THR A 106 12.08 -8.36 -8.90
C THR A 106 13.18 -9.08 -9.68
N GLU A 107 13.77 -10.14 -9.10
CA GLU A 107 14.84 -10.91 -9.76
C GLU A 107 14.34 -11.53 -11.07
N ARG A 108 13.13 -12.11 -11.04
CA ARG A 108 12.54 -12.76 -12.21
C ARG A 108 12.22 -11.76 -13.31
N LEU A 109 11.60 -10.64 -12.97
CA LEU A 109 11.27 -9.57 -13.90
C LEU A 109 12.52 -8.96 -14.53
N ALA A 110 13.57 -8.73 -13.74
CA ALA A 110 14.86 -8.23 -14.21
C ALA A 110 15.51 -9.19 -15.21
N THR A 111 15.42 -10.50 -14.95
CA THR A 111 15.87 -11.54 -15.89
C THR A 111 15.07 -11.49 -17.20
N MET A 112 13.74 -11.40 -17.13
CA MET A 112 12.88 -11.32 -18.32
C MET A 112 13.12 -10.07 -19.17
N LEU A 113 13.47 -8.94 -18.53
CA LEU A 113 13.77 -7.67 -19.18
C LEU A 113 15.24 -7.52 -19.57
N GLN A 114 16.12 -8.44 -19.15
CA GLN A 114 17.57 -8.36 -19.30
C GLN A 114 18.15 -7.05 -18.70
N ARG A 115 17.69 -6.71 -17.50
CA ARG A 115 18.06 -5.47 -16.78
C ARG A 115 18.68 -5.79 -15.42
N PRO A 116 19.53 -4.91 -14.89
CA PRO A 116 20.00 -5.06 -13.52
C PRO A 116 18.86 -4.84 -12.52
N PHE A 117 18.97 -5.49 -11.37
CA PHE A 117 18.12 -5.24 -10.21
C PHE A 117 18.97 -4.92 -8.99
N THR A 118 18.34 -4.32 -7.98
CA THR A 118 18.91 -4.12 -6.66
C THR A 118 17.89 -4.39 -5.58
N LEU A 119 18.33 -5.03 -4.50
CA LEU A 119 17.53 -5.28 -3.30
C LEU A 119 17.89 -4.31 -2.17
N ASP A 120 18.91 -3.48 -2.40
CA ASP A 120 19.56 -2.61 -1.40
C ASP A 120 19.28 -1.12 -1.66
N LEU A 121 18.18 -0.82 -2.35
CA LEU A 121 17.82 0.55 -2.70
C LEU A 121 17.45 1.37 -1.44
N ALA A 122 16.65 0.74 -0.58
CA ALA A 122 16.30 1.19 0.74
C ALA A 122 16.14 -0.02 1.65
N GLU A 123 16.21 0.21 2.95
CA GLU A 123 16.01 -0.80 3.98
C GLU A 123 14.84 -0.40 4.87
N LYS A 124 14.01 -1.38 5.22
CA LYS A 124 13.03 -1.22 6.29
C LYS A 124 13.62 -1.77 7.57
N VAL A 125 13.93 -0.89 8.51
CA VAL A 125 14.72 -1.22 9.71
C VAL A 125 13.87 -1.74 10.87
N THR A 126 12.53 -1.65 10.78
CA THR A 126 11.60 -2.16 11.80
C THR A 126 10.63 -3.18 11.23
N ASP A 127 10.15 -4.07 12.10
CA ASP A 127 9.15 -5.10 11.76
C ASP A 127 7.70 -4.55 11.69
N LYS A 128 7.50 -3.27 12.06
CA LYS A 128 6.20 -2.57 12.08
C LYS A 128 5.44 -2.81 10.80
N GLN A 129 4.25 -3.40 10.89
CA GLN A 129 3.39 -3.59 9.71
C GLN A 129 2.57 -2.32 9.46
N ALA A 130 2.66 -1.76 8.24
CA ALA A 130 1.94 -0.55 7.84
C ALA A 130 0.41 -0.67 7.92
N LYS A 131 -0.12 -1.90 7.98
CA LYS A 131 -1.54 -2.18 8.13
C LYS A 131 -2.05 -1.97 9.56
N THR A 132 -1.15 -2.05 10.55
CA THR A 132 -1.49 -1.99 11.98
C THR A 132 -0.82 -0.84 12.71
N ASN A 133 0.26 -0.29 12.16
CA ASN A 133 1.05 0.78 12.75
C ASN A 133 1.29 1.89 11.72
N SER A 134 1.32 3.14 12.19
CA SER A 134 1.85 4.25 11.42
C SER A 134 3.36 4.08 11.27
N LEU A 135 3.82 3.95 10.02
CA LEU A 135 5.25 4.01 9.72
C LEU A 135 5.75 5.45 9.81
N LEU A 136 6.97 5.62 10.30
CA LEU A 136 7.68 6.88 10.41
C LEU A 136 8.87 6.90 9.42
N SER A 137 9.41 8.09 9.14
CA SER A 137 10.56 8.22 8.23
C SER A 137 11.80 7.47 8.72
N GLU A 138 12.01 7.36 10.03
CA GLU A 138 13.11 6.59 10.63
C GLU A 138 12.98 5.06 10.41
N ASP A 139 11.79 4.56 10.09
CA ASP A 139 11.56 3.14 9.80
C ASP A 139 12.11 2.74 8.41
N ILE A 140 12.47 3.71 7.55
CA ILE A 140 13.00 3.48 6.20
C ILE A 140 14.33 4.22 6.01
N GLN A 141 15.37 3.50 5.58
CA GLN A 141 16.67 4.08 5.30
C GLN A 141 17.08 3.82 3.84
N ALA A 142 17.07 4.86 3.02
CA ALA A 142 17.61 4.80 1.66
C ALA A 142 19.15 4.80 1.66
N ARG A 143 19.75 4.23 0.61
CA ARG A 143 21.19 4.34 0.36
C ARG A 143 21.50 5.44 -0.66
N VAL A 144 22.71 5.99 -0.61
CA VAL A 144 23.23 6.81 -1.70
C VAL A 144 23.66 5.85 -2.81
N PHE A 145 23.15 6.07 -4.02
CA PHE A 145 23.43 5.19 -5.15
C PHE A 145 24.82 5.43 -5.72
N PRO A 146 25.42 4.38 -6.31
CA PRO A 146 26.67 4.54 -7.03
C PRO A 146 26.52 5.51 -8.20
N GLU A 147 27.62 6.14 -8.58
CA GLU A 147 27.66 7.19 -9.61
C GLU A 147 27.02 6.78 -10.94
N GLN A 148 27.18 5.52 -11.34
CA GLN A 148 26.59 4.97 -12.56
C GLN A 148 25.04 5.03 -12.58
N TRP A 149 24.39 5.19 -11.42
CA TRP A 149 22.93 5.27 -11.29
C TRP A 149 22.45 6.69 -10.98
N ARG A 150 23.32 7.70 -11.01
CA ARG A 150 22.98 9.09 -10.68
C ARG A 150 21.76 9.62 -11.43
N ASN A 151 21.59 9.24 -12.70
CA ASN A 151 20.45 9.63 -13.55
C ASN A 151 19.61 8.42 -13.96
N ALA A 152 19.63 7.33 -13.17
CA ALA A 152 18.87 6.12 -13.48
C ALA A 152 17.37 6.39 -13.46
N THR A 153 16.64 5.71 -14.34
CA THR A 153 15.20 5.48 -14.17
C THR A 153 15.03 4.16 -13.45
N ILE A 154 14.50 4.21 -12.24
CA ILE A 154 14.35 3.04 -11.37
C ILE A 154 12.88 2.67 -11.31
N LEU A 155 12.59 1.42 -11.67
CA LEU A 155 11.29 0.82 -11.42
C LEU A 155 11.26 0.29 -9.99
N VAL A 156 10.33 0.80 -9.20
CA VAL A 156 10.08 0.37 -7.82
C VAL A 156 8.75 -0.39 -7.78
N ILE A 157 8.79 -1.69 -7.45
CA ILE A 157 7.62 -2.55 -7.46
C ILE A 157 7.09 -2.92 -6.07
N ASP A 158 5.77 -2.99 -5.94
CA ASP A 158 5.08 -3.41 -4.72
C ASP A 158 4.01 -4.48 -5.01
N ASP A 159 3.57 -5.20 -3.99
CA ASP A 159 2.55 -6.25 -4.14
C ASP A 159 1.11 -5.73 -4.03
N LEU A 160 0.83 -4.91 -3.02
CA LEU A 160 -0.51 -4.47 -2.66
C LEU A 160 -0.45 -3.08 -2.06
N PHE A 161 -0.98 -2.12 -2.80
CA PHE A 161 -1.13 -0.75 -2.36
C PHE A 161 -2.41 -0.60 -1.54
N GLY A 162 -2.23 -0.42 -0.23
CA GLY A 162 -3.29 -0.01 0.69
C GLY A 162 -3.46 1.51 0.69
N THR A 163 -2.96 2.16 1.73
CA THR A 163 -2.88 3.63 1.85
C THR A 163 -1.69 4.25 1.13
N GLY A 164 -0.69 3.45 0.77
CA GLY A 164 0.54 3.92 0.16
C GLY A 164 1.63 4.36 1.13
N SER A 165 1.43 4.29 2.46
CA SER A 165 2.41 4.81 3.44
C SER A 165 3.82 4.24 3.27
N SER A 166 3.97 2.92 3.12
CA SER A 166 5.26 2.27 2.85
C SER A 166 5.90 2.78 1.56
N ALA A 167 5.11 2.89 0.48
CA ALA A 167 5.58 3.35 -0.81
C ALA A 167 6.01 4.82 -0.74
N SER A 168 5.17 5.72 -0.21
CA SER A 168 5.44 7.14 -0.09
C SER A 168 6.71 7.41 0.73
N LEU A 169 6.85 6.77 1.89
CA LEU A 169 8.05 6.93 2.73
C LEU A 169 9.32 6.42 2.04
N THR A 170 9.21 5.27 1.36
CA THR A 170 10.32 4.70 0.60
C THR A 170 10.77 5.63 -0.51
N LEU A 171 9.85 6.04 -1.39
CA LEU A 171 10.12 6.90 -2.54
C LEU A 171 10.68 8.26 -2.11
N LYS A 172 10.13 8.84 -1.04
CA LYS A 172 10.65 10.05 -0.42
C LYS A 172 12.11 9.88 0.04
N ALA A 173 12.39 8.85 0.83
CA ALA A 173 13.74 8.60 1.33
C ALA A 173 14.76 8.41 0.18
N ILE A 174 14.35 7.75 -0.91
CA ILE A 174 15.18 7.58 -2.10
C ILE A 174 15.46 8.92 -2.78
N LYS A 175 14.43 9.73 -3.04
CA LYS A 175 14.58 11.04 -3.70
C LYS A 175 15.42 12.01 -2.87
N GLU A 176 15.28 12.00 -1.55
CA GLU A 176 16.07 12.85 -0.65
C GLU A 176 17.57 12.56 -0.76
N LYS A 177 17.96 11.28 -0.86
CA LYS A 177 19.38 10.90 -1.01
C LYS A 177 19.88 10.91 -2.45
N ASN A 178 18.98 10.75 -3.42
CA ASN A 178 19.31 10.58 -4.83
C ASN A 178 18.42 11.46 -5.73
N PRO A 179 18.51 12.80 -5.64
CA PRO A 179 17.51 13.71 -6.23
C PRO A 179 17.42 13.67 -7.76
N ARG A 180 18.44 13.12 -8.43
CA ARG A 180 18.52 13.07 -9.90
C ARG A 180 17.96 11.79 -10.53
N VAL A 181 17.62 10.77 -9.73
CA VAL A 181 17.00 9.56 -10.28
C VAL A 181 15.55 9.81 -10.62
N LYS A 182 15.05 9.15 -11.66
CA LYS A 182 13.63 9.05 -11.94
C LYS A 182 13.07 7.79 -11.27
N LEU A 183 11.90 7.89 -10.66
CA LEU A 183 11.23 6.77 -10.00
C LEU A 183 9.92 6.47 -10.71
N VAL A 184 9.79 5.23 -11.22
CA VAL A 184 8.53 4.69 -11.73
C VAL A 184 8.02 3.70 -10.70
N PHE A 185 6.91 4.03 -10.04
CA PHE A 185 6.31 3.19 -9.02
C PHE A 185 5.18 2.35 -9.61
N VAL A 186 5.24 1.03 -9.42
CA VAL A 186 4.21 0.10 -9.90
C VAL A 186 3.86 -0.88 -8.80
N THR A 187 2.62 -0.87 -8.34
CA THR A 187 2.09 -1.94 -7.48
C THR A 187 1.35 -2.97 -8.33
N ALA A 188 1.45 -4.25 -7.98
CA ALA A 188 0.67 -5.28 -8.65
C ALA A 188 -0.83 -5.05 -8.47
N THR A 189 -1.25 -4.70 -7.26
CA THR A 189 -2.66 -4.44 -6.96
C THR A 189 -2.88 -3.21 -6.11
N LYS A 190 -4.05 -2.58 -6.25
CA LYS A 190 -4.56 -1.58 -5.30
C LYS A 190 -5.73 -2.17 -4.51
N ASN A 191 -5.72 -1.98 -3.20
CA ASN A 191 -6.90 -2.27 -2.40
C ASN A 191 -7.90 -1.11 -2.58
N LYS A 192 -9.11 -1.42 -3.07
CA LYS A 192 -10.18 -0.44 -3.28
C LYS A 192 -10.57 0.33 -2.01
N PHE A 193 -10.37 -0.28 -0.85
CA PHE A 193 -10.77 0.27 0.45
C PHE A 193 -9.58 0.63 1.37
N GLY A 194 -8.37 0.76 0.82
CA GLY A 194 -7.21 1.23 1.58
C GLY A 194 -6.56 0.21 2.54
N GLY A 195 -7.15 -0.96 2.78
CA GLY A 195 -6.53 -2.00 3.63
C GLY A 195 -7.50 -2.69 4.60
N LEU A 196 -6.92 -3.29 5.65
CA LEU A 196 -7.62 -3.52 6.93
C LEU A 196 -7.79 -2.13 7.56
N GLY A 197 -8.96 -1.82 8.12
CA GLY A 197 -9.27 -0.48 8.63
C GLY A 197 -8.18 0.09 9.54
N HIS A 198 -8.03 1.41 9.54
CA HIS A 198 -7.06 2.12 10.38
C HIS A 198 -7.58 2.26 11.79
N THR A 199 -6.81 1.79 12.77
CA THR A 199 -7.09 2.15 14.16
C THR A 199 -6.74 3.62 14.36
N VAL A 200 -7.74 4.41 14.71
CA VAL A 200 -7.63 5.83 15.00
C VAL A 200 -8.21 6.12 16.38
N GLU A 201 -7.76 7.23 16.96
CA GLU A 201 -8.40 7.83 18.12
C GLU A 201 -9.13 9.09 17.65
N GLY A 202 -10.40 9.20 18.00
CA GLY A 202 -11.26 10.33 17.62
C GLY A 202 -12.13 10.78 18.77
N LYS A 203 -12.79 11.92 18.60
CA LYS A 203 -13.66 12.52 19.60
C LYS A 203 -15.07 12.61 19.08
N LEU A 204 -16.04 12.24 19.91
CA LEU A 204 -17.44 12.45 19.60
C LEU A 204 -17.71 13.95 19.49
N SER A 205 -18.08 14.44 18.31
CA SER A 205 -18.30 15.88 18.07
C SER A 205 -19.49 16.41 18.86
N SER A 206 -20.52 15.56 19.05
CA SER A 206 -21.75 15.85 19.78
C SER A 206 -22.48 14.55 20.06
N LYS A 207 -23.04 14.40 21.27
CA LYS A 207 -23.97 13.30 21.60
C LYS A 207 -25.40 13.54 21.12
N ILE A 208 -25.71 14.76 20.68
CA ILE A 208 -26.99 15.10 20.05
C ILE A 208 -26.89 14.76 18.56
N PRO A 209 -27.71 13.81 18.05
CA PRO A 209 -27.72 13.45 16.64
C PRO A 209 -28.15 14.60 15.74
N LYS A 210 -27.50 14.70 14.57
CA LYS A 210 -27.88 15.61 13.48
C LYS A 210 -28.77 14.87 12.49
N LEU A 211 -29.55 15.62 11.71
CA LEU A 211 -30.35 15.06 10.62
C LEU A 211 -29.58 15.14 9.29
N SER A 212 -29.61 14.04 8.53
CA SER A 212 -29.13 14.01 7.16
C SER A 212 -30.20 14.49 6.17
N ILE A 213 -29.83 14.66 4.89
CA ILE A 213 -30.74 15.08 3.81
C ILE A 213 -31.94 14.12 3.66
N ASN A 214 -31.75 12.84 3.99
CA ASN A 214 -32.81 11.83 3.93
C ASN A 214 -33.55 11.67 5.26
N ASN A 215 -33.43 12.64 6.18
CA ASN A 215 -34.00 12.64 7.53
C ASN A 215 -33.49 11.53 8.47
N ASN A 216 -32.48 10.76 8.08
CA ASN A 216 -31.85 9.81 9.00
C ASN A 216 -30.97 10.54 10.01
N GLN A 217 -31.07 10.17 11.28
CA GLN A 217 -30.20 10.68 12.34
C GLN A 217 -28.77 10.14 12.19
N TYR A 218 -27.78 10.97 12.50
CA TYR A 218 -26.39 10.56 12.60
C TYR A 218 -25.62 11.30 13.70
N LEU A 219 -24.64 10.61 14.28
CA LEU A 219 -23.60 11.17 15.13
C LEU A 219 -22.31 11.30 14.32
N SER A 220 -21.41 12.18 14.74
CA SER A 220 -20.11 12.36 14.08
C SER A 220 -18.97 12.18 15.07
N ILE A 221 -17.93 11.46 14.64
CA ILE A 221 -16.67 11.36 15.35
C ILE A 221 -15.61 12.06 14.49
N ASP A 222 -14.96 13.07 15.05
CA ASP A 222 -13.83 13.76 14.44
C ASP A 222 -12.53 13.07 14.83
N PHE A 223 -11.64 12.84 13.86
CA PHE A 223 -10.35 12.21 14.09
C PHE A 223 -9.26 12.81 13.20
N THR A 224 -8.00 12.52 13.50
CA THR A 224 -6.88 12.89 12.63
C THR A 224 -6.37 11.65 11.90
N HIS A 225 -6.25 11.73 10.58
CA HIS A 225 -5.62 10.69 9.78
C HIS A 225 -4.64 11.34 8.80
N ASN A 226 -3.39 10.86 8.75
CA ASN A 226 -2.32 11.42 7.92
C ASN A 226 -2.19 12.95 8.05
N ASN A 227 -2.20 13.47 9.28
CA ASN A 227 -2.13 14.91 9.60
C ASN A 227 -3.28 15.75 9.05
N SER A 228 -4.37 15.12 8.57
CA SER A 228 -5.58 15.79 8.12
C SER A 228 -6.72 15.55 9.10
N ALA A 229 -7.51 16.60 9.35
CA ALA A 229 -8.75 16.49 10.10
C ALA A 229 -9.81 15.77 9.25
N GLU A 230 -10.35 14.69 9.79
CA GLU A 230 -11.31 13.80 9.13
C GLU A 230 -12.51 13.59 10.05
N HIS A 231 -13.63 13.16 9.48
CA HIS A 231 -14.83 12.81 10.24
C HIS A 231 -15.49 11.56 9.69
N VAL A 232 -16.18 10.83 10.57
CA VAL A 232 -17.05 9.73 10.20
C VAL A 232 -18.45 9.97 10.73
N SER A 233 -19.46 9.70 9.88
CA SER A 233 -20.87 9.77 10.26
C SER A 233 -21.38 8.38 10.60
N ILE A 234 -22.04 8.26 11.74
CA ILE A 234 -22.61 7.02 12.27
C ILE A 234 -24.11 7.22 12.29
N PHE A 235 -24.80 6.51 11.42
CA PHE A 235 -26.24 6.66 11.25
C PHE A 235 -27.01 5.77 12.24
N GLU A 236 -28.23 6.20 12.56
CA GLU A 236 -29.18 5.40 13.33
C GLU A 236 -29.41 4.03 12.70
N GLY A 237 -29.63 3.01 13.54
CA GLY A 237 -29.75 1.62 13.11
C GLY A 237 -28.42 0.86 12.97
N THR A 238 -27.28 1.49 13.26
CA THR A 238 -26.01 0.76 13.44
C THR A 238 -25.85 0.33 14.89
N ASP A 239 -25.21 -0.82 15.14
CA ASP A 239 -25.05 -1.44 16.48
C ASP A 239 -24.42 -0.51 17.53
N VAL A 240 -23.71 0.53 17.08
CA VAL A 240 -23.00 1.45 17.97
C VAL A 240 -23.70 2.80 18.13
N PHE A 241 -24.69 3.11 17.31
CA PHE A 241 -25.32 4.42 17.34
C PHE A 241 -25.87 4.77 18.73
N ASP A 242 -26.58 3.83 19.36
CA ASP A 242 -27.19 4.04 20.67
C ASP A 242 -26.14 4.13 21.79
N ALA A 243 -25.08 3.30 21.73
CA ALA A 243 -24.00 3.38 22.70
C ALA A 243 -23.28 4.74 22.67
N LEU A 244 -23.19 5.37 21.49
CA LEU A 244 -22.57 6.68 21.35
C LEU A 244 -23.46 7.85 21.80
N LYS A 245 -24.77 7.64 21.98
CA LYS A 245 -25.66 8.66 22.56
C LYS A 245 -25.50 8.80 24.07
N GLU A 246 -25.10 7.71 24.72
CA GLU A 246 -24.95 7.63 26.17
C GLU A 246 -23.59 8.16 26.67
N ILE A 247 -22.67 8.47 25.76
CA ILE A 247 -21.33 8.99 26.12
C ILE A 247 -21.27 10.51 25.95
N ASP A 248 -20.37 11.14 26.69
CA ASP A 248 -20.28 12.60 26.68
C ASP A 248 -19.67 13.16 25.39
N THR A 249 -20.08 14.38 25.05
CA THR A 249 -19.47 15.12 23.94
C THR A 249 -17.99 15.35 24.24
N GLY A 250 -17.13 15.06 23.27
CA GLY A 250 -15.68 15.08 23.43
C GLY A 250 -15.07 13.80 24.01
N ALA A 251 -15.89 12.79 24.38
CA ALA A 251 -15.39 11.47 24.78
C ALA A 251 -14.48 10.89 23.71
N THR A 252 -13.42 10.22 24.15
CA THR A 252 -12.36 9.75 23.27
C THR A 252 -12.63 8.30 22.89
N ILE A 253 -12.73 8.04 21.60
CA ILE A 253 -13.13 6.74 21.06
C ILE A 253 -11.95 6.18 20.28
N ASN A 254 -11.59 4.94 20.57
CA ASN A 254 -10.62 4.18 19.79
C ASN A 254 -11.37 3.20 18.89
N PHE A 255 -11.19 3.32 17.58
CA PHE A 255 -11.98 2.60 16.59
C PHE A 255 -11.21 2.36 15.30
N GLN A 256 -11.65 1.39 14.52
CA GLN A 256 -11.14 1.13 13.18
C GLN A 256 -12.03 1.79 12.12
N VAL A 257 -11.40 2.54 11.21
CA VAL A 257 -12.06 3.19 10.06
C VAL A 257 -11.56 2.67 8.73
N LYS A 258 -12.45 2.61 7.74
CA LYS A 258 -12.13 2.30 6.34
C LYS A 258 -12.88 3.24 5.41
N LYS A 259 -12.26 3.68 4.31
CA LYS A 259 -13.00 4.39 3.26
C LYS A 259 -13.81 3.38 2.43
N GLY A 260 -15.10 3.68 2.26
CA GLY A 260 -16.00 2.95 1.38
C GLY A 260 -15.76 3.28 -0.09
N SER A 261 -16.43 2.55 -0.98
CA SER A 261 -16.37 2.78 -2.44
C SER A 261 -16.89 4.16 -2.86
N ASN A 262 -17.68 4.79 -2.00
CA ASN A 262 -18.22 6.14 -2.14
C ASN A 262 -17.30 7.24 -1.56
N GLY A 263 -16.10 6.87 -1.09
CA GLY A 263 -15.11 7.81 -0.53
C GLY A 263 -15.32 8.21 0.93
N TYR A 264 -16.46 7.85 1.53
CA TYR A 264 -16.77 8.16 2.92
C TYR A 264 -16.12 7.18 3.89
N TRP A 265 -15.78 7.65 5.08
CA TRP A 265 -15.31 6.79 6.16
C TRP A 265 -16.46 5.94 6.72
N HIS A 266 -16.13 4.71 7.08
CA HIS A 266 -17.01 3.78 7.78
C HIS A 266 -16.24 3.18 8.96
N ILE A 267 -16.92 3.04 10.09
CA ILE A 267 -16.38 2.32 11.23
C ILE A 267 -16.52 0.82 10.96
N SER A 268 -15.41 0.08 11.02
CA SER A 268 -15.41 -1.38 10.91
C SER A 268 -15.45 -2.08 12.26
N GLN A 269 -14.95 -1.43 13.32
CA GLN A 269 -14.91 -1.96 14.68
C GLN A 269 -14.71 -0.83 15.68
N ILE A 270 -15.31 -0.92 16.86
CA ILE A 270 -14.95 -0.07 18.00
C ILE A 270 -14.17 -0.90 19.00
N ASN A 271 -13.01 -0.38 19.39
CA ASN A 271 -12.07 -1.09 20.23
C ASN A 271 -12.28 -0.71 21.70
N ASN A 272 -12.44 0.59 21.99
CA ASN A 272 -12.66 1.10 23.34
C ASN A 272 -13.26 2.52 23.32
N ILE A 273 -13.96 2.89 24.39
CA ILE A 273 -14.48 4.23 24.65
C ILE A 273 -13.91 4.70 26.00
N LYS A 274 -13.29 5.89 26.03
CA LYS A 274 -12.69 6.52 27.20
C LYS A 274 -13.39 7.81 27.56
#